data_AF-A3JTW4-F1
#
_entry.id   AF-A3JTW4-F1
#
_cell.length_a   1.000
_cell.length_b   1.000
_cell.length_c   1.000
_cell.angle_alpha   90.00
_cell.angle_beta   90.00
_cell.angle_gamma   90.00
#
_symmetry.space_group_name_H-M   'P 1'
#
loop_
_entity.id
_entity.type
_entity.pdbx_description
1 polymer ?
#
loop_
_entity_poly.entity_id
_entity_poly.type
_entity_poly.pdbx_seq_one_letter_code
_entity_poly.pdbx_strand_id
1 'polypeptide(L)'
;MKTPWHLWVVGVVTLLWNGMGAMDYVMTQTKSDAYMAQFTAEQLEYFYNFPTWVQASWAIAVWFSVLGSILLLLRNKNAPLVLGISFIAMAATAIHNFILDEVKMHEVTSAFALYFSGAIFVVALLLWLYARAMRRDGILR
;
A
#
# COMPACT_ATOMS: atom_id res chain seq x y z
N MET A 1 -2.93 -25.47 18.68
CA MET A 1 -2.51 -24.09 18.98
C MET A 1 -3.74 -23.19 18.91
N LYS A 2 -4.05 -22.45 19.98
CA LYS A 2 -5.12 -21.43 19.95
C LYS A 2 -4.66 -20.29 19.03
N THR A 3 -5.55 -19.79 18.18
CA THR A 3 -5.25 -18.62 17.35
C THR A 3 -5.02 -17.42 18.28
N PRO A 4 -3.89 -16.70 18.16
CA PRO A 4 -3.67 -15.54 19.01
C PRO A 4 -4.66 -14.42 18.68
N TRP A 5 -5.13 -13.72 19.71
CA TRP A 5 -6.12 -12.63 19.56
C TRP A 5 -5.60 -11.50 18.68
N HIS A 6 -4.29 -11.21 18.74
CA HIS A 6 -3.66 -10.12 17.99
C HIS A 6 -3.74 -10.35 16.48
N LEU A 7 -3.89 -11.59 15.99
CA LEU A 7 -4.08 -11.85 14.56
C LEU A 7 -5.36 -11.20 14.03
N TRP A 8 -6.43 -11.26 14.81
CA TRP A 8 -7.70 -10.67 14.42
C TRP A 8 -7.64 -9.15 14.45
N VAL A 9 -7.05 -8.58 15.50
CA VAL A 9 -6.90 -7.12 15.61
C VAL A 9 -6.02 -6.58 14.50
N VAL A 10 -4.82 -7.15 14.30
CA VAL A 10 -3.94 -6.76 13.19
C VAL A 10 -4.65 -6.93 11.86
N GLY A 11 -5.32 -8.07 11.64
CA GLY A 11 -6.08 -8.37 10.43
C GLY A 11 -7.16 -7.34 10.09
N VAL A 12 -7.99 -6.95 11.07
CA VAL A 12 -9.05 -5.96 10.85
C VAL A 12 -8.46 -4.57 10.62
N VAL A 13 -7.49 -4.17 11.45
CA VAL A 13 -6.84 -2.85 11.31
C VAL A 13 -6.12 -2.74 9.98
N THR A 14 -5.40 -3.77 9.54
CA THR A 14 -4.73 -3.77 8.23
C THR A 14 -5.73 -3.73 7.08
N LEU A 15 -6.87 -4.40 7.20
CA LEU A 15 -7.88 -4.38 6.15
C LEU A 15 -8.51 -2.99 6.00
N LEU A 16 -8.84 -2.34 7.12
CA LEU A 16 -9.36 -0.98 7.11
C LEU A 16 -8.33 0.02 6.56
N TRP A 17 -7.08 -0.07 7.04
CA TRP A 17 -5.97 0.76 6.57
C TRP A 17 -5.75 0.64 5.06
N ASN A 18 -5.61 -0.58 4.55
CA ASN A 18 -5.40 -0.81 3.12
C ASN A 18 -6.65 -0.52 2.30
N GLY A 19 -7.85 -0.65 2.89
CA GLY A 19 -9.11 -0.21 2.28
C GLY A 19 -9.13 1.28 1.98
N MET A 20 -8.58 2.13 2.87
CA MET A 20 -8.41 3.56 2.59
C MET A 20 -7.45 3.81 1.42
N GLY A 21 -6.34 3.07 1.35
CA GLY A 21 -5.42 3.15 0.20
C GLY A 21 -6.07 2.70 -1.12
N ALA A 22 -6.94 1.69 -1.08
CA ALA A 22 -7.72 1.26 -2.24
C ALA A 22 -8.73 2.31 -2.68
N MET A 23 -9.37 3.00 -1.74
CA MET A 23 -10.26 4.12 -2.05
C MET A 23 -9.48 5.26 -2.72
N ASP A 24 -8.34 5.68 -2.15
CA ASP A 24 -7.46 6.70 -2.74
C ASP A 24 -7.05 6.34 -4.18
N TYR A 25 -6.60 5.10 -4.39
CA TYR A 25 -6.26 4.60 -5.73
C TYR A 25 -7.45 4.71 -6.71
N VAL A 26 -8.63 4.25 -6.31
CA VAL A 26 -9.82 4.30 -7.17
C VAL A 26 -10.20 5.73 -7.48
N MET A 27 -10.23 6.62 -6.48
CA MET A 27 -10.60 8.03 -6.68
C MET A 27 -9.61 8.75 -7.61
N THR A 28 -8.32 8.47 -7.47
CA THR A 28 -7.27 9.05 -8.31
C THR A 28 -7.35 8.53 -9.75
N GLN A 29 -7.48 7.21 -9.94
CA GLN A 29 -7.52 6.61 -11.28
C GLN A 29 -8.81 6.90 -12.04
N THR A 30 -9.92 7.06 -11.33
CA THR A 30 -11.19 7.51 -11.93
C THR A 30 -11.27 9.02 -12.10
N LYS A 31 -10.23 9.76 -11.67
CA LYS A 31 -10.15 11.22 -11.71
C LYS A 31 -11.40 11.87 -11.12
N SER A 32 -11.86 11.37 -9.97
CA SER A 32 -13.07 11.87 -9.32
C SER A 32 -12.96 13.38 -9.06
N ASP A 33 -13.86 14.18 -9.64
CA ASP A 33 -13.78 15.64 -9.56
C ASP A 33 -13.64 16.17 -8.13
N ALA A 34 -14.47 15.68 -7.21
CA ALA A 34 -14.45 16.12 -5.81
C ALA A 34 -13.18 15.70 -5.05
N TYR A 35 -12.56 14.59 -5.45
CA TYR A 35 -11.31 14.13 -4.85
C TYR A 35 -10.13 14.90 -5.42
N MET A 36 -10.06 15.01 -6.75
CA MET A 36 -8.96 15.63 -7.46
C MET A 36 -8.93 17.16 -7.23
N ALA A 37 -10.07 17.79 -6.93
CA ALA A 37 -10.14 19.21 -6.56
C ALA A 37 -9.36 19.56 -5.26
N GLN A 38 -8.93 18.56 -4.49
CA GLN A 38 -8.13 18.76 -3.27
C GLN A 38 -6.63 18.96 -3.57
N PHE A 39 -6.20 18.72 -4.81
CA PHE A 39 -4.80 18.80 -5.23
C PHE A 39 -4.51 20.07 -6.04
N THR A 40 -3.26 20.54 -6.00
CA THR A 40 -2.81 21.67 -6.85
C THR A 40 -2.64 21.23 -8.30
N ALA A 41 -2.58 22.19 -9.23
CA ALA A 41 -2.36 21.88 -10.65
C ALA A 41 -1.06 21.08 -10.88
N GLU A 42 0.01 21.42 -10.17
CA GLU A 42 1.30 20.72 -10.21
C GLU A 42 1.19 19.27 -9.70
N GLN A 43 0.42 19.03 -8.64
CA GLN A 43 0.16 17.68 -8.13
C GLN A 43 -0.68 16.85 -9.10
N LEU A 44 -1.69 17.45 -9.73
CA LEU A 44 -2.51 16.77 -10.73
C LEU A 44 -1.67 16.36 -11.94
N GLU A 45 -0.82 17.25 -12.44
CA GLU A 45 0.10 16.95 -13.52
C GLU A 45 1.05 15.80 -13.15
N TYR A 46 1.59 15.81 -11.94
CA TYR A 46 2.42 14.74 -11.41
C TYR A 46 1.70 13.37 -11.43
N PHE A 47 0.49 13.29 -10.85
CA PHE A 47 -0.27 12.03 -10.82
C PHE A 47 -0.70 11.54 -12.20
N TYR A 48 -1.09 12.46 -13.09
CA TYR A 48 -1.60 12.11 -14.42
C TYR A 48 -0.50 11.71 -15.41
N ASN A 49 0.75 12.09 -15.15
CA ASN A 49 1.89 11.74 -15.99
C ASN A 49 2.61 10.45 -15.54
N PHE A 50 2.07 9.71 -14.57
CA PHE A 50 2.66 8.43 -14.17
C PHE A 50 2.77 7.45 -15.35
N PRO A 51 3.97 6.92 -15.63
CA PRO A 51 4.15 5.89 -16.64
C PRO A 51 3.29 4.66 -16.33
N THR A 52 2.86 3.94 -17.37
CA THR A 52 1.97 2.77 -17.24
C THR A 52 2.51 1.71 -16.27
N TRP A 53 3.83 1.50 -16.22
CA TRP A 53 4.43 0.53 -15.31
C TRP A 53 4.37 0.97 -13.83
N VAL A 54 4.41 2.28 -13.56
CA VAL A 54 4.26 2.86 -12.21
C VAL A 54 2.81 2.72 -11.78
N GLN A 55 1.86 3.01 -12.66
CA GLN A 55 0.44 2.78 -12.41
C GLN A 55 0.14 1.32 -12.11
N ALA A 56 0.70 0.39 -12.88
CA ALA A 56 0.57 -1.05 -12.65
C ALA A 56 1.20 -1.47 -11.32
N SER A 57 2.39 -0.95 -10.98
CA SER A 57 3.06 -1.23 -9.70
C SER A 57 2.23 -0.70 -8.52
N TRP A 58 1.66 0.49 -8.65
CA TRP A 58 0.78 1.07 -7.63
C TRP A 58 -0.50 0.25 -7.45
N ALA A 59 -1.12 -0.18 -8.56
CA ALA A 59 -2.27 -1.07 -8.53
C ALA A 59 -1.95 -2.38 -7.79
N ILE A 60 -0.82 -3.02 -8.13
CA ILE A 60 -0.39 -4.25 -7.47
C ILE A 60 -0.16 -4.01 -5.98
N ALA A 61 0.54 -2.93 -5.61
CA ALA A 61 0.80 -2.57 -4.22
C ALA A 61 -0.49 -2.49 -3.41
N VAL A 62 -1.49 -1.77 -3.92
CA VAL A 62 -2.77 -1.51 -3.25
C VAL A 62 -3.65 -2.76 -3.19
N TRP A 63 -3.89 -3.42 -4.31
CA TRP A 63 -4.84 -4.53 -4.34
C TRP A 63 -4.29 -5.77 -3.66
N PHE A 64 -2.97 -6.00 -3.72
CA PHE A 64 -2.36 -7.11 -3.00
C PHE A 64 -2.24 -6.82 -1.50
N SER A 65 -2.17 -5.57 -1.04
CA SER A 65 -2.21 -5.29 0.40
C SER A 65 -3.59 -5.56 1.00
N VAL A 66 -4.66 -5.23 0.26
CA VAL A 66 -6.05 -5.59 0.62
C VAL A 66 -6.23 -7.10 0.63
N LEU A 67 -5.85 -7.78 -0.47
CA LEU A 67 -5.95 -9.24 -0.56
C LEU A 67 -5.12 -9.92 0.54
N GLY A 68 -3.91 -9.44 0.80
CA GLY A 68 -3.04 -9.93 1.85
C GLY A 68 -3.65 -9.78 3.24
N SER A 69 -4.33 -8.66 3.50
CA SER A 69 -5.07 -8.40 4.74
C SER A 69 -6.26 -9.35 4.93
N ILE A 70 -7.02 -9.62 3.85
CA ILE A 70 -8.10 -10.61 3.86
C ILE A 70 -7.53 -12.01 4.12
N LEU A 71 -6.46 -12.39 3.42
CA LEU A 71 -5.81 -13.69 3.60
C LEU A 71 -5.26 -13.86 5.02
N LEU A 72 -4.77 -12.80 5.65
CA LEU A 72 -4.32 -12.82 7.04
C LEU A 72 -5.47 -13.16 8.00
N LEU A 73 -6.65 -12.54 7.81
CA LEU A 73 -7.87 -12.83 8.58
C LEU A 73 -8.41 -14.24 8.33
N LEU A 74 -8.34 -14.71 7.08
CA LEU A 74 -8.65 -16.10 6.71
C LEU A 74 -7.58 -17.10 7.16
N ARG A 75 -6.49 -16.61 7.76
CA ARG A 75 -5.36 -17.40 8.23
C ARG A 75 -4.72 -18.23 7.13
N ASN A 76 -4.70 -17.72 5.91
CA ASN A 76 -4.20 -18.45 4.75
C ASN A 76 -2.66 -18.39 4.68
N LYS A 77 -2.01 -19.53 4.41
CA LYS A 77 -0.53 -19.63 4.26
C LYS A 77 0.06 -18.74 3.17
N ASN A 78 -0.74 -18.27 2.23
CA ASN A 78 -0.31 -17.40 1.13
C ASN A 78 -0.28 -15.91 1.53
N ALA A 79 -0.82 -15.50 2.67
CA ALA A 79 -0.82 -14.10 3.11
C ALA A 79 0.59 -13.44 3.05
N PRO A 80 1.68 -14.08 3.49
CA PRO A 80 3.01 -13.47 3.45
C PRO A 80 3.56 -13.31 2.04
N LEU A 81 3.19 -14.19 1.11
CA LEU A 81 3.59 -14.09 -0.29
C LEU A 81 2.91 -12.88 -0.94
N VAL A 82 1.59 -12.77 -0.76
CA VAL A 82 0.78 -11.69 -1.33
C VAL A 82 1.19 -10.33 -0.76
N LEU A 83 1.39 -10.23 0.57
CA LEU A 83 1.91 -9.01 1.20
C LEU A 83 3.35 -8.69 0.77
N GLY A 84 4.16 -9.70 0.49
CA GLY A 84 5.51 -9.49 -0.05
C GLY A 84 5.51 -8.91 -1.46
N ILE A 85 4.63 -9.40 -2.33
CA ILE A 85 4.44 -8.85 -3.69
C ILE A 85 3.96 -7.40 -3.61
N SER A 86 2.97 -7.13 -2.75
CA SER A 86 2.49 -5.77 -2.48
C SER A 86 3.63 -4.84 -2.05
N PHE A 87 4.45 -5.27 -1.08
CA PHE A 87 5.57 -4.48 -0.58
C PHE A 87 6.62 -4.19 -1.66
N ILE A 88 6.98 -5.17 -2.49
CA ILE A 88 7.94 -4.98 -3.58
C ILE A 88 7.38 -4.01 -4.63
N ALA A 89 6.10 -4.13 -4.98
CA ALA A 89 5.45 -3.23 -5.94
C ALA A 89 5.39 -1.78 -5.39
N MET A 90 5.09 -1.62 -4.10
CA MET A 90 5.14 -0.32 -3.43
C MET A 90 6.56 0.27 -3.44
N ALA A 91 7.59 -0.56 -3.22
CA ALA A 91 8.98 -0.12 -3.32
C ALA A 91 9.33 0.33 -4.74
N ALA A 92 8.85 -0.36 -5.78
CA ALA A 92 9.03 0.06 -7.17
C ALA A 92 8.37 1.43 -7.44
N THR A 93 7.14 1.63 -6.97
CA THR A 93 6.45 2.94 -7.06
C THR A 93 7.21 4.03 -6.29
N ALA A 94 7.73 3.73 -5.10
CA ALA A 94 8.52 4.69 -4.33
C ALA A 94 9.86 5.03 -5.01
N ILE A 95 10.56 4.04 -5.57
CA ILE A 95 11.81 4.28 -6.32
C ILE A 95 11.55 5.21 -7.51
N HIS A 96 10.45 5.04 -8.23
CA HIS A 96 10.07 5.99 -9.26
C HIS A 96 9.93 7.41 -8.69
N ASN A 97 9.02 7.56 -7.74
CA ASN A 97 8.58 8.86 -7.24
C ASN A 97 9.68 9.68 -6.54
N PHE A 98 10.68 9.02 -5.95
CA PHE A 98 11.74 9.67 -5.18
C PHE A 98 13.10 9.70 -5.89
N ILE A 99 13.32 8.84 -6.89
CA ILE A 99 14.66 8.65 -7.48
C ILE A 99 14.64 8.87 -8.99
N LEU A 100 13.71 8.25 -9.71
CA LEU A 100 13.75 8.18 -11.17
C LEU A 100 12.97 9.29 -11.88
N ASP A 101 11.92 9.81 -11.24
CA ASP A 101 11.13 10.89 -11.81
C ASP A 101 11.95 12.20 -11.86
N GLU A 102 11.76 12.97 -12.94
CA GLU A 102 12.39 14.28 -13.12
C GLU A 102 11.87 15.26 -12.08
N VAL A 103 10.56 15.22 -11.81
CA VAL A 103 9.92 15.96 -10.73
C VAL A 103 9.79 15.03 -9.55
N LYS A 104 10.55 15.29 -8.49
CA LYS A 104 10.54 14.39 -7.34
C LYS A 104 9.36 14.68 -6.45
N MET A 105 8.82 13.64 -5.82
CA MET A 105 7.66 13.78 -4.93
C MET A 105 7.85 14.85 -3.85
N HIS A 106 9.06 15.03 -3.31
CA HIS A 106 9.37 16.07 -2.31
C HIS A 106 9.32 17.52 -2.82
N GLU A 107 9.28 17.74 -4.12
CA GLU A 107 9.19 19.08 -4.75
C GLU A 107 7.72 19.50 -4.95
N VAL A 108 6.81 18.53 -5.09
CA VAL A 108 5.38 18.76 -5.39
C VAL A 108 4.44 18.47 -4.23
N THR A 109 4.97 17.98 -3.10
CA THR A 109 4.15 17.58 -1.96
C THR A 109 4.61 18.20 -0.64
N SER A 110 3.70 18.22 0.33
CA SER A 110 3.99 18.75 1.66
C SER A 110 4.89 17.81 2.47
N ALA A 111 5.61 18.35 3.46
CA ALA A 111 6.38 17.53 4.39
C ALA A 111 5.52 16.45 5.08
N PHE A 112 4.26 16.79 5.39
CA PHE A 112 3.29 15.84 5.95
C PHE A 112 3.06 14.64 5.02
N ALA A 113 2.82 14.88 3.73
CA ALA A 113 2.61 13.82 2.76
C ALA A 113 3.84 12.92 2.61
N LEU A 114 5.06 13.49 2.65
CA LEU A 114 6.30 12.70 2.65
C LEU A 114 6.41 11.78 3.86
N TYR A 115 6.16 12.30 5.07
CA TYR A 115 6.16 11.49 6.28
C TYR A 115 5.08 10.40 6.24
N PHE A 116 3.91 10.73 5.72
CA PHE A 116 2.81 9.78 5.57
C PHE A 116 3.17 8.65 4.58
N SER A 117 3.78 8.96 3.44
CA SER A 117 4.30 7.95 2.50
C SER A 117 5.36 7.06 3.15
N GLY A 118 6.27 7.64 3.94
CA GLY A 118 7.24 6.88 4.73
C GLY A 118 6.57 5.94 5.74
N ALA A 119 5.52 6.41 6.43
CA ALA A 119 4.74 5.59 7.36
C ALA A 119 4.03 4.44 6.65
N ILE A 120 3.43 4.66 5.48
CA ILE A 120 2.83 3.61 4.65
C ILE A 120 3.87 2.53 4.33
N PHE A 121 5.09 2.95 3.94
CA PHE A 121 6.16 2.02 3.60
C PHE A 121 6.57 1.14 4.80
N VAL A 122 6.74 1.76 5.96
CA VAL A 122 7.07 1.05 7.22
C VAL A 122 5.94 0.10 7.62
N VAL A 123 4.69 0.53 7.55
CA VAL A 123 3.53 -0.32 7.88
C VAL A 123 3.47 -1.54 6.96
N ALA A 124 3.66 -1.37 5.65
CA ALA A 124 3.66 -2.50 4.71
C ALA A 124 4.81 -3.48 4.98
N LEU A 125 6.01 -2.99 5.31
CA LEU A 125 7.14 -3.84 5.72
C LEU A 125 6.80 -4.63 7.00
N LEU A 126 6.29 -3.96 8.03
CA LEU A 126 5.93 -4.59 9.30
C LEU A 126 4.83 -5.64 9.12
N LEU A 127 3.81 -5.36 8.29
CA LEU A 127 2.74 -6.32 7.97
C LEU A 127 3.27 -7.55 7.26
N TRP A 128 4.17 -7.37 6.29
CA TRP A 128 4.81 -8.50 5.61
C TRP A 128 5.64 -9.35 6.57
N LEU A 129 6.47 -8.73 7.42
CA LEU A 129 7.27 -9.43 8.44
C LEU A 129 6.38 -10.16 9.46
N TYR A 130 5.32 -9.51 9.92
CA TYR A 130 4.34 -10.11 10.82
C TYR A 130 3.67 -11.35 10.21
N ALA A 131 3.20 -11.25 8.96
CA ALA A 131 2.60 -12.39 8.27
C ALA A 131 3.60 -13.55 8.11
N ARG A 132 4.87 -13.25 7.78
CA ARG A 132 5.93 -14.27 7.70
C ARG A 132 6.15 -14.97 9.05
N ALA A 133 6.16 -14.23 10.15
CA ALA A 133 6.26 -14.81 11.49
C ALA A 133 5.08 -15.73 11.79
N MET A 134 3.84 -15.27 11.54
CA MET A 134 2.63 -16.08 11.76
C MET A 134 2.58 -17.35 10.90
N ARG A 135 3.14 -17.33 9.69
CA ARG A 135 3.30 -18.54 8.88
C ARG A 135 4.33 -19.50 9.46
N ARG A 136 5.50 -18.99 9.87
CA ARG A 136 6.56 -19.80 10.49
C ARG A 136 6.06 -20.49 11.76
N ASP A 137 5.25 -19.80 12.54
CA ASP A 137 4.71 -20.29 13.80
C ASP A 137 3.48 -21.22 13.61
N GLY A 138 3.10 -21.55 12.37
CA GLY A 138 2.01 -22.47 12.04
C GLY A 138 0.60 -21.92 12.30
N ILE A 139 0.48 -20.60 12.50
CA ILE A 139 -0.82 -19.93 12.76
C ILE A 139 -1.61 -19.77 11.44
N LEU A 140 -0.90 -19.49 10.34
CA LEU A 140 -1.45 -19.47 8.98
C LEU A 140 -1.36 -20.86 8.34
N ARG A 141 -2.43 -21.31 7.68
CA ARG A 141 -2.66 -22.68 7.19
C ARG A 141 -2.93 -22.71 5.68
#